data_AF-A0A8J3KQA6-F1
#
_entry.id   AF-A0A8J3KQA6-F1
#
_cell.length_a   1.000
_cell.length_b   1.000
_cell.length_c   1.000
_cell.angle_alpha   90.00
_cell.angle_beta   90.00
_cell.angle_gamma   90.00
#
_symmetry.space_group_name_H-M   'P 1'
#
loop_
_entity.id
_entity.type
_entity.pdbx_description
1 polymer ?
#
loop_
_entity_poly.entity_id
_entity_poly.type
_entity_poly.pdbx_seq_one_letter_code
_entity_poly.pdbx_strand_id
1 'polypeptide(L)'
;MNQDFELFADVRDMFALHAMLRREFTSVSNLVRRVDDGDRLQAEAVAGHLDLIGALLDQHHSREDEHVWPRLQERVTAETAPLSSVTEALREDLHHRYEQVSAALDDWRAGWSTAGRDALAGALEGLSPVLEQCLAQEEEHVVPLVEKYISAAECRLLAGTYREQTAPELLPMIFGMLMFDGVPDVGEDILAEMPQQVQSGIRQLVSQARADHVDKLSGTPAPPQVTVV
;
A
#
# COMPACT_ATOMS: atom_id res chain seq x y z
N MET A 1 -37.12 14.99 -15.05
CA MET A 1 -36.42 13.69 -14.94
C MET A 1 -34.95 14.03 -14.90
N ASN A 2 -34.43 14.38 -13.72
CA ASN A 2 -33.01 14.68 -13.57
C ASN A 2 -32.29 13.34 -13.58
N GLN A 3 -31.58 13.06 -14.66
CA GLN A 3 -30.50 12.08 -14.62
C GLN A 3 -29.39 12.73 -13.81
N ASP A 4 -29.27 12.32 -12.54
CA ASP A 4 -28.06 12.58 -11.79
C ASP A 4 -26.92 11.92 -12.57
N PHE A 5 -26.06 12.75 -13.16
CA PHE A 5 -24.80 12.28 -13.73
C PHE A 5 -23.99 11.75 -12.55
N GLU A 6 -24.10 10.46 -12.29
CA GLU A 6 -23.28 9.78 -11.30
C GLU A 6 -21.83 9.94 -11.75
N LEU A 7 -21.04 10.69 -10.98
CA LEU A 7 -19.63 10.90 -11.26
C LEU A 7 -18.94 9.52 -11.32
N PHE A 8 -18.08 9.37 -12.30
CA PHE A 8 -17.20 8.21 -12.46
C PHE A 8 -16.21 8.10 -11.30
N ALA A 9 -15.61 6.92 -11.13
CA ALA A 9 -14.59 6.65 -10.11
C ALA A 9 -13.50 7.73 -10.10
N ASP A 10 -13.23 8.32 -8.94
CA ASP A 10 -12.01 9.10 -8.75
C ASP A 10 -10.83 8.13 -8.61
N VAL A 11 -10.09 7.94 -9.69
CA VAL A 11 -8.97 7.01 -9.75
C VAL A 11 -7.69 7.56 -9.12
N ARG A 12 -7.69 8.83 -8.69
CA ARG A 12 -6.48 9.44 -8.11
C ARG A 12 -6.08 8.76 -6.79
N ASP A 13 -7.06 8.22 -6.05
CA ASP A 13 -6.82 7.38 -4.87
C ASP A 13 -6.01 6.12 -5.19
N MET A 14 -6.29 5.48 -6.35
CA MET A 14 -5.52 4.32 -6.81
C MET A 14 -4.08 4.69 -7.13
N PHE A 15 -3.85 5.77 -7.87
CA PHE A 15 -2.49 6.24 -8.16
C PHE A 15 -1.72 6.62 -6.88
N ALA A 16 -2.38 7.23 -5.90
CA ALA A 16 -1.75 7.53 -4.62
C ALA A 16 -1.38 6.26 -3.83
N LEU A 17 -2.26 5.27 -3.80
CA LEU A 17 -1.98 3.98 -3.18
C LEU A 17 -0.81 3.26 -3.88
N HIS A 18 -0.79 3.25 -5.21
CA HIS A 18 0.29 2.65 -6.00
C HIS A 18 1.63 3.35 -5.77
N ALA A 19 1.64 4.68 -5.76
CA ALA A 19 2.84 5.46 -5.45
C ALA A 19 3.38 5.14 -4.05
N MET A 20 2.49 5.03 -3.06
CA MET A 20 2.85 4.62 -1.70
C MET A 20 3.43 3.20 -1.67
N LEU A 21 2.73 2.20 -2.23
CA LEU A 21 3.19 0.81 -2.27
C LEU A 21 4.55 0.68 -2.93
N ARG A 22 4.72 1.28 -4.11
CA ARG A 22 5.98 1.36 -4.85
C ARG A 22 7.12 1.90 -3.99
N ARG A 23 6.89 3.02 -3.29
CA ARG A 23 7.87 3.63 -2.39
C ARG A 23 8.23 2.70 -1.23
N GLU A 24 7.24 2.16 -0.53
CA GLU A 24 7.48 1.33 0.66
C GLU A 24 8.21 0.03 0.29
N PHE A 25 7.78 -0.69 -0.75
CA PHE A 25 8.43 -1.92 -1.21
C PHE A 25 9.85 -1.69 -1.76
N THR A 26 10.10 -0.55 -2.41
CA THR A 26 11.47 -0.17 -2.83
C THR A 26 12.38 0.09 -1.63
N SER A 27 11.83 0.64 -0.54
CA SER A 27 12.61 1.03 0.63
C SER A 27 12.87 -0.12 1.62
N VAL A 28 11.94 -1.08 1.72
CA VAL A 28 11.93 -2.08 2.79
C VAL A 28 13.10 -3.06 2.71
N SER A 29 13.60 -3.38 1.52
CA SER A 29 14.82 -4.20 1.36
C SER A 29 16.04 -3.55 2.03
N ASN A 30 16.20 -2.24 1.87
CA ASN A 30 17.26 -1.47 2.52
C ASN A 30 17.06 -1.38 4.03
N LEU A 31 15.82 -1.28 4.51
CA LEU A 31 15.52 -1.32 5.95
C LEU A 31 15.93 -2.67 6.55
N VAL A 32 15.58 -3.78 5.90
CA VAL A 32 15.99 -5.13 6.31
C VAL A 32 17.51 -5.24 6.38
N ARG A 33 18.24 -4.79 5.35
CA ARG A 33 19.72 -4.86 5.32
C ARG A 33 20.40 -4.07 6.44
N ARG A 34 19.76 -3.00 6.92
CA ARG A 34 20.30 -2.12 7.97
C ARG A 34 20.10 -2.64 9.38
N VAL A 35 19.39 -3.74 9.57
CA VAL A 35 19.24 -4.36 10.88
C VAL A 35 20.56 -4.97 11.31
N ASP A 36 21.10 -4.50 12.43
CA ASP A 36 22.35 -5.01 13.01
C ASP A 36 22.16 -6.42 13.59
N ASP A 37 23.25 -7.21 13.61
CA ASP A 37 23.22 -8.56 14.17
C ASP A 37 22.88 -8.51 15.67
N GLY A 38 21.82 -9.22 16.06
CA GLY A 38 21.31 -9.21 17.43
C GLY A 38 20.38 -8.04 17.79
N ASP A 39 20.14 -7.06 16.90
CA ASP A 39 19.13 -6.02 17.12
C ASP A 39 17.72 -6.55 16.83
N ARG A 40 17.20 -7.31 17.79
CA ARG A 40 15.88 -7.91 17.70
C ARG A 40 14.75 -6.87 17.70
N LEU A 41 14.92 -5.74 18.37
CA LEU A 41 13.87 -4.71 18.43
C LEU A 41 13.69 -4.05 17.06
N GLN A 42 14.79 -3.72 16.39
CA GLN A 42 14.75 -3.21 15.03
C GLN A 42 14.25 -4.27 14.05
N ALA A 43 14.68 -5.53 14.20
CA ALA A 43 14.21 -6.63 13.37
C ALA A 43 12.68 -6.82 13.45
N GLU A 44 12.12 -6.81 14.66
CA GLU A 44 10.67 -6.90 14.90
C GLU A 44 9.92 -5.68 14.32
N ALA A 45 10.50 -4.48 14.42
CA ALA A 45 9.90 -3.28 13.84
C ALA A 45 9.84 -3.32 12.31
N VAL A 46 10.94 -3.73 11.65
CA VAL A 46 11.00 -3.85 10.19
C VAL A 46 10.10 -4.99 9.69
N ALA A 47 10.10 -6.14 10.37
CA ALA A 47 9.21 -7.25 10.05
C ALA A 47 7.73 -6.86 10.17
N GLY A 48 7.35 -6.13 11.23
CA GLY A 48 5.96 -5.65 11.39
C GLY A 48 5.55 -4.62 10.34
N HIS A 49 6.48 -3.81 9.84
CA HIS A 49 6.20 -2.92 8.71
C HIS A 49 6.04 -3.69 7.39
N LEU A 50 6.82 -4.76 7.17
CA LEU A 50 6.65 -5.63 6.02
C LEU A 50 5.27 -6.34 6.05
N ASP A 51 4.83 -6.83 7.21
CA ASP A 51 3.47 -7.39 7.35
C ASP A 51 2.40 -6.36 6.97
N LEU A 52 2.56 -5.13 7.46
CA LEU A 52 1.62 -4.04 7.18
C LEU A 52 1.52 -3.78 5.68
N ILE A 53 2.63 -3.49 5.00
CA ILE A 53 2.59 -3.15 3.56
C ILE A 53 2.19 -4.35 2.70
N GLY A 54 2.52 -5.57 3.14
CA GLY A 54 2.03 -6.81 2.53
C GLY A 54 0.51 -6.94 2.63
N ALA A 55 -0.06 -6.71 3.82
CA ALA A 55 -1.50 -6.75 4.03
C ALA A 55 -2.24 -5.65 3.24
N LEU A 56 -1.67 -4.44 3.14
CA LEU A 56 -2.22 -3.36 2.31
C LEU A 56 -2.34 -3.77 0.85
N LEU A 57 -1.31 -4.43 0.33
CA LEU A 57 -1.25 -4.85 -1.06
C LEU A 57 -2.13 -6.06 -1.36
N ASP A 58 -2.13 -7.05 -0.48
CA ASP A 58 -3.02 -8.21 -0.57
C ASP A 58 -4.49 -7.77 -0.55
N GLN A 59 -4.85 -6.87 0.35
CA GLN A 59 -6.19 -6.31 0.42
C GLN A 59 -6.55 -5.51 -0.83
N HIS A 60 -5.60 -4.74 -1.39
CA HIS A 60 -5.79 -3.99 -2.63
C HIS A 60 -6.11 -4.92 -3.81
N HIS A 61 -5.25 -5.90 -4.11
CA HIS A 61 -5.49 -6.84 -5.21
C HIS A 61 -6.73 -7.71 -4.99
N SER A 62 -6.98 -8.18 -3.77
CA SER A 62 -8.19 -8.96 -3.45
C SER A 62 -9.47 -8.21 -3.83
N ARG A 63 -9.52 -6.89 -3.60
CA ARG A 63 -10.67 -6.06 -3.98
C ARG A 63 -10.82 -5.94 -5.48
N GLU A 64 -9.71 -5.79 -6.19
CA GLU A 64 -9.78 -5.73 -7.64
C GLU A 64 -10.33 -7.04 -8.20
N ASP A 65 -9.88 -8.17 -7.66
CA ASP A 65 -10.32 -9.50 -8.08
C ASP A 65 -11.78 -9.78 -7.76
N GLU A 66 -12.23 -9.38 -6.57
CA GLU A 66 -13.62 -9.60 -6.14
C GLU A 66 -14.60 -8.62 -6.79
N HIS A 67 -14.16 -7.42 -7.17
CA HIS A 67 -15.09 -6.34 -7.48
C HIS A 67 -14.81 -5.56 -8.76
N VAL A 68 -13.55 -5.34 -9.12
CA VAL A 68 -13.20 -4.52 -10.30
C VAL A 68 -13.17 -5.40 -11.54
N TRP A 69 -12.34 -6.45 -11.56
CA TRP A 69 -12.15 -7.35 -12.69
C TRP A 69 -13.45 -7.97 -13.20
N PRO A 70 -14.33 -8.53 -12.34
CA PRO A 70 -15.58 -9.12 -12.82
C PRO A 70 -16.49 -8.09 -13.51
N ARG A 71 -16.56 -6.86 -12.99
CA ARG A 71 -17.38 -5.78 -13.57
C ARG A 71 -16.82 -5.28 -14.89
N LEU A 72 -15.50 -5.10 -14.98
CA LEU A 72 -14.86 -4.71 -16.24
C LEU A 72 -15.05 -5.80 -17.31
N GLN A 73 -14.89 -7.07 -16.95
CA GLN A 73 -15.12 -8.19 -17.86
C GLN A 73 -16.58 -8.25 -18.35
N GLU A 74 -17.56 -7.98 -17.49
CA GLU A 74 -18.97 -7.93 -17.85
C GLU A 74 -19.31 -6.72 -18.74
N ARG A 75 -18.77 -5.54 -18.42
CA ARG A 75 -19.14 -4.27 -19.07
C ARG A 75 -18.38 -4.02 -20.38
N VAL A 76 -17.11 -4.43 -20.44
CA VAL A 76 -16.19 -4.11 -21.54
C VAL A 76 -15.30 -5.29 -21.93
N THR A 77 -15.92 -6.46 -22.14
CA THR A 77 -15.23 -7.71 -22.50
C THR A 77 -14.20 -7.55 -23.63
N ALA A 78 -14.53 -6.76 -24.67
CA ALA A 78 -13.64 -6.58 -25.82
C ALA A 78 -12.35 -5.80 -25.48
N GLU A 79 -12.41 -4.87 -24.51
CA GLU A 79 -11.26 -4.11 -24.03
C GLU A 79 -10.45 -4.90 -22.99
N THR A 80 -11.11 -5.74 -22.17
CA THR A 80 -10.43 -6.56 -21.15
C THR A 80 -9.83 -7.86 -21.68
N ALA A 81 -10.43 -8.48 -22.70
CA ALA A 81 -9.99 -9.79 -23.20
C ALA A 81 -8.51 -9.84 -23.65
N PRO A 82 -7.95 -8.78 -24.29
CA PRO A 82 -6.52 -8.73 -24.61
C PRO A 82 -5.61 -8.59 -23.38
N LEU A 83 -6.12 -8.03 -22.27
CA LEU A 83 -5.36 -7.80 -21.04
C LEU A 83 -5.29 -9.06 -20.17
N SER A 84 -6.34 -9.87 -20.17
CA SER A 84 -6.51 -10.99 -19.22
C SER A 84 -5.28 -11.91 -19.13
N SER A 85 -4.70 -12.36 -20.24
CA SER A 85 -3.57 -13.31 -20.18
C SER A 85 -2.25 -12.69 -19.75
N VAL A 86 -2.04 -11.40 -20.02
CA VAL A 86 -0.83 -10.67 -19.61
C VAL A 86 -0.92 -10.34 -18.12
N THR A 87 -2.07 -9.85 -17.68
CA THR A 87 -2.31 -9.52 -16.27
C THR A 87 -2.32 -10.78 -15.39
N GLU A 88 -2.90 -11.88 -15.85
CA GLU A 88 -2.91 -13.15 -15.09
C GLU A 88 -1.49 -13.68 -14.86
N ALA A 89 -0.64 -13.68 -15.90
CA ALA A 89 0.74 -14.12 -15.79
C ALA A 89 1.59 -13.22 -14.86
N LEU A 90 1.40 -11.89 -14.93
CA LEU A 90 2.06 -10.95 -14.02
C LEU A 90 1.62 -11.16 -12.57
N ARG A 91 0.33 -11.41 -12.35
CA ARG A 91 -0.23 -11.66 -11.02
C ARG A 91 0.24 -12.98 -10.43
N GLU A 92 0.38 -14.03 -11.26
CA GLU A 92 0.93 -15.32 -10.85
C GLU A 92 2.41 -15.19 -10.44
N ASP A 93 3.24 -14.51 -11.23
CA ASP A 93 4.64 -14.25 -10.86
C ASP A 93 4.73 -13.42 -9.57
N LEU A 94 3.89 -12.39 -9.45
CA LEU A 94 3.82 -11.57 -8.24
C LEU A 94 3.43 -12.39 -7.01
N HIS A 95 2.43 -13.27 -7.12
CA HIS A 95 2.02 -14.18 -6.05
C HIS A 95 3.18 -15.10 -5.63
N HIS A 96 3.89 -15.68 -6.61
CA HIS A 96 5.05 -16.53 -6.32
C HIS A 96 6.17 -15.77 -5.59
N ARG A 97 6.42 -14.50 -5.96
CA ARG A 97 7.37 -13.64 -5.26
C ARG A 97 6.92 -13.33 -3.83
N TYR A 98 5.63 -13.14 -3.61
CA TYR A 98 5.08 -12.99 -2.25
C TYR A 98 5.31 -14.21 -1.39
N GLU A 99 5.09 -15.42 -1.92
CA GLU A 99 5.37 -16.66 -1.19
C GLU A 99 6.85 -16.75 -0.78
N GLN A 100 7.77 -16.38 -1.68
CA GLN A 100 9.20 -16.35 -1.40
C GLN A 100 9.56 -15.34 -0.30
N VAL A 101 8.99 -14.13 -0.33
CA VAL A 101 9.19 -13.11 0.70
C VAL A 101 8.62 -13.58 2.04
N SER A 102 7.42 -14.17 2.04
CA SER A 102 6.76 -14.70 3.23
C SER A 102 7.60 -15.80 3.90
N ALA A 103 8.07 -16.78 3.11
CA ALA A 103 8.94 -17.84 3.60
C ALA A 103 10.26 -17.28 4.17
N ALA A 104 10.89 -16.33 3.47
CA ALA A 104 12.13 -15.71 3.94
C ALA A 104 11.92 -14.88 5.22
N LEU A 105 10.76 -14.24 5.37
CA LEU A 105 10.39 -13.49 6.57
C LEU A 105 10.20 -14.42 7.77
N ASP A 106 9.53 -15.56 7.58
CA ASP A 106 9.37 -16.58 8.62
C ASP A 106 10.71 -17.20 9.04
N ASP A 107 11.57 -17.53 8.07
CA ASP A 107 12.92 -18.01 8.34
C ASP A 107 13.76 -16.97 9.11
N TRP A 108 13.64 -15.69 8.74
CA TRP A 108 14.32 -14.62 9.47
C TRP A 108 13.78 -14.48 10.90
N ARG A 109 12.45 -14.54 11.10
CA ARG A 109 11.81 -14.50 12.43
C ARG A 109 12.23 -15.63 13.36
N ALA A 110 12.52 -16.80 12.81
CA ALA A 110 12.90 -17.98 13.60
C ALA A 110 14.20 -17.79 14.39
N GLY A 111 15.12 -16.93 13.92
CA GLY A 111 16.42 -16.76 14.55
C GLY A 111 17.02 -15.36 14.51
N TRP A 112 16.37 -14.40 13.84
CA TRP A 112 16.87 -13.04 13.59
C TRP A 112 18.30 -13.01 13.05
N SER A 113 18.68 -14.05 12.30
CA SER A 113 20.06 -14.24 11.87
C SER A 113 20.42 -13.30 10.72
N THR A 114 21.69 -12.91 10.64
CA THR A 114 22.25 -12.15 9.50
C THR A 114 21.99 -12.85 8.16
N ALA A 115 22.08 -14.19 8.11
CA ALA A 115 21.81 -14.96 6.89
C ALA A 115 20.32 -14.89 6.48
N GLY A 116 19.39 -14.99 7.44
CA GLY A 116 17.96 -14.83 7.18
C GLY A 116 17.60 -13.41 6.74
N ARG A 117 18.23 -12.40 7.35
CA ARG A 117 18.10 -10.98 6.96
C ARG A 117 18.50 -10.78 5.49
N ASP A 118 19.66 -11.30 5.10
CA ASP A 118 20.18 -11.14 3.74
C ASP A 118 19.34 -11.90 2.71
N ALA A 119 18.81 -13.08 3.08
CA ALA A 119 17.87 -13.84 2.25
C ALA A 119 16.55 -13.09 2.04
N LEU A 120 15.97 -12.53 3.11
CA LEU A 120 14.76 -11.71 3.02
C LEU A 120 14.98 -10.46 2.17
N ALA A 121 16.09 -9.75 2.37
CA ALA A 121 16.43 -8.59 1.54
C ALA A 121 16.53 -8.95 0.06
N GLY A 122 17.16 -10.09 -0.27
CA GLY A 122 17.24 -10.59 -1.64
C GLY A 122 15.86 -10.96 -2.23
N ALA A 123 14.98 -11.57 -1.44
CA ALA A 123 13.61 -11.87 -1.89
C ALA A 123 12.82 -10.58 -2.19
N LEU A 124 12.94 -9.55 -1.34
CA LEU A 124 12.31 -8.25 -1.55
C LEU A 124 12.86 -7.50 -2.77
N GLU A 125 14.16 -7.60 -3.03
CA GLU A 125 14.80 -7.08 -4.25
C GLU A 125 14.30 -7.78 -5.51
N GLY A 126 13.95 -9.07 -5.43
CA GLY A 126 13.31 -9.80 -6.52
C GLY A 126 11.83 -9.44 -6.72
N LEU A 127 11.10 -9.16 -5.64
CA LEU A 127 9.69 -8.77 -5.68
C LEU A 127 9.48 -7.37 -6.28
N SER A 128 10.29 -6.39 -5.85
CA SER A 128 10.12 -4.97 -6.18
C SER A 128 9.95 -4.66 -7.68
N PRO A 129 10.78 -5.17 -8.61
CA PRO A 129 10.61 -4.90 -10.03
C PRO A 129 9.36 -5.55 -10.64
N VAL A 130 8.93 -6.71 -10.12
CA VAL A 130 7.70 -7.38 -10.59
C VAL A 130 6.47 -6.59 -10.13
N LEU A 131 6.47 -6.12 -8.88
CA LEU A 131 5.43 -5.25 -8.36
C LEU A 131 5.35 -3.94 -9.17
N GLU A 132 6.48 -3.29 -9.42
CA GLU A 132 6.53 -2.10 -10.26
C GLU A 132 5.87 -2.32 -11.62
N GLN A 133 6.22 -3.42 -12.29
CA GLN A 133 5.65 -3.76 -13.58
C GLN A 133 4.15 -4.02 -13.50
N CYS A 134 3.67 -4.68 -12.44
CA CYS A 134 2.25 -4.93 -12.22
C CYS A 134 1.47 -3.61 -12.09
N LEU A 135 1.90 -2.75 -11.15
CA LEU A 135 1.24 -1.47 -10.90
C LEU A 135 1.28 -0.56 -12.14
N ALA A 136 2.39 -0.54 -12.88
CA ALA A 136 2.50 0.23 -14.11
C ALA A 136 1.53 -0.25 -15.21
N GLN A 137 1.35 -1.58 -15.34
CA GLN A 137 0.40 -2.14 -16.30
C GLN A 137 -1.05 -1.85 -15.90
N GLU A 138 -1.37 -1.91 -14.61
CA GLU A 138 -2.67 -1.52 -14.10
C GLU A 138 -2.94 -0.03 -14.36
N GLU A 139 -2.00 0.84 -14.01
CA GLU A 139 -2.10 2.29 -14.24
C GLU A 139 -2.28 2.64 -15.73
N GLU A 140 -1.59 1.93 -16.63
CA GLU A 140 -1.67 2.18 -18.08
C GLU A 140 -2.95 1.65 -18.73
N HIS A 141 -3.42 0.48 -18.30
CA HIS A 141 -4.44 -0.27 -19.04
C HIS A 141 -5.74 -0.50 -18.28
N VAL A 142 -5.69 -0.66 -16.95
CA VAL A 142 -6.83 -1.05 -16.11
C VAL A 142 -7.49 0.17 -15.48
N VAL A 143 -6.70 1.05 -14.87
CA VAL A 143 -7.18 2.26 -14.21
C VAL A 143 -8.02 3.15 -15.14
N PRO A 144 -7.66 3.37 -16.42
CA PRO A 144 -8.52 4.11 -17.35
C PRO A 144 -9.87 3.43 -17.64
N LEU A 145 -9.94 2.10 -17.53
CA LEU A 145 -11.21 1.36 -17.65
C LEU A 145 -12.03 1.49 -16.37
N VAL A 146 -11.37 1.49 -15.20
CA VAL A 146 -12.03 1.77 -13.91
C VAL A 146 -12.68 3.14 -13.95
N GLU A 147 -11.94 4.17 -14.36
CA GLU A 147 -12.47 5.53 -14.52
C GLU A 147 -13.70 5.56 -15.45
N LYS A 148 -13.66 4.88 -16.59
CA LYS A 148 -14.77 4.95 -17.57
C LYS A 148 -15.98 4.11 -17.20
N TYR A 149 -15.80 3.02 -16.47
CA TYR A 149 -16.80 1.96 -16.38
C TYR A 149 -17.17 1.54 -14.96
N ILE A 150 -16.54 2.08 -13.92
CA ILE A 150 -16.90 1.87 -12.51
C ILE A 150 -17.42 3.19 -11.94
N SER A 151 -18.57 3.16 -11.26
CA SER A 151 -19.17 4.38 -10.71
C SER A 151 -18.51 4.81 -9.40
N ALA A 152 -18.56 6.10 -9.06
CA ALA A 152 -18.04 6.56 -7.77
C ALA A 152 -18.76 5.91 -6.57
N ALA A 153 -20.03 5.51 -6.71
CA ALA A 153 -20.74 4.78 -5.66
C ALA A 153 -20.17 3.37 -5.44
N GLU A 154 -19.81 2.68 -6.53
CA GLU A 154 -19.13 1.39 -6.45
C GLU A 154 -17.76 1.55 -5.79
N CYS A 155 -16.97 2.56 -6.20
CA CYS A 155 -15.68 2.85 -5.56
C CYS A 155 -15.80 3.19 -4.07
N ARG A 156 -16.77 4.02 -3.67
CA ARG A 156 -16.99 4.35 -2.24
C ARG A 156 -17.38 3.14 -1.41
N LEU A 157 -18.19 2.23 -1.95
CA LEU A 157 -18.54 0.98 -1.27
C LEU A 157 -17.28 0.15 -1.00
N LEU A 158 -16.37 0.08 -1.99
CA LEU A 158 -15.08 -0.56 -1.83
C LEU A 158 -14.24 0.15 -0.77
N ALA A 159 -14.03 1.46 -0.88
CA ALA A 159 -13.22 2.22 0.08
C ALA A 159 -13.76 2.10 1.54
N GLY A 160 -15.09 2.06 1.73
CA GLY A 160 -15.71 1.90 3.05
C GLY A 160 -15.32 0.61 3.77
N THR A 161 -15.31 -0.53 3.06
CA THR A 161 -14.95 -1.82 3.66
C THR A 161 -13.48 -1.88 4.09
N TYR A 162 -12.61 -1.04 3.50
CA TYR A 162 -11.18 -0.99 3.85
C TYR A 162 -11.02 -0.50 5.28
N ARG A 163 -11.63 0.66 5.53
CA ARG A 163 -11.59 1.33 6.82
C ARG A 163 -12.16 0.46 7.94
N GLU A 164 -13.17 -0.35 7.66
CA GLU A 164 -13.77 -1.26 8.64
C GLU A 164 -12.88 -2.46 8.97
N GLN A 165 -12.04 -2.90 8.03
CA GLN A 165 -11.14 -4.04 8.19
C GLN A 165 -9.77 -3.64 8.75
N THR A 166 -9.38 -2.36 8.63
CA THR A 166 -8.12 -1.85 9.19
C THR A 166 -8.26 -1.52 10.68
N ALA A 167 -7.28 -1.96 11.48
CA ALA A 167 -7.21 -1.60 12.90
C ALA A 167 -7.16 -0.06 13.07
N PRO A 168 -8.04 0.56 13.88
CA PRO A 168 -8.15 2.02 13.96
C PRO A 168 -6.84 2.75 14.32
N GLU A 169 -5.98 2.12 15.12
CA GLU A 169 -4.68 2.65 15.54
C GLU A 169 -3.66 2.75 14.40
N LEU A 170 -3.82 1.96 13.33
CA LEU A 170 -2.92 1.98 12.16
C LEU A 170 -3.31 3.07 11.16
N LEU A 171 -4.58 3.50 11.16
CA LEU A 171 -5.11 4.45 10.17
C LEU A 171 -4.29 5.75 10.09
N PRO A 172 -3.93 6.45 11.19
CA PRO A 172 -3.19 7.70 11.06
C PRO A 172 -1.83 7.53 10.38
N MET A 173 -1.14 6.43 10.66
CA MET A 173 0.16 6.12 10.05
C MET A 173 -0.02 5.73 8.57
N ILE A 174 -1.03 4.91 8.22
CA ILE A 174 -1.31 4.55 6.82
C ILE A 174 -1.68 5.79 6.00
N PHE A 175 -2.56 6.64 6.51
CA PHE A 175 -2.86 7.92 5.87
C PHE A 175 -1.60 8.76 5.75
N GLY A 176 -0.75 8.81 6.78
CA GLY A 176 0.53 9.52 6.71
C GLY A 176 1.43 9.01 5.57
N MET A 177 1.49 7.69 5.36
CA MET A 177 2.22 7.07 4.24
C MET A 177 1.59 7.42 2.89
N LEU A 178 0.27 7.38 2.77
CA LEU A 178 -0.45 7.71 1.53
C LEU A 178 -0.25 9.18 1.12
N MET A 179 -0.26 10.09 2.10
CA MET A 179 -0.14 11.54 1.89
C MET A 179 1.29 11.99 1.58
N PHE A 180 2.30 11.19 1.94
CA PHE A 180 3.71 11.55 1.78
C PHE A 180 4.16 11.31 0.34
N ASP A 181 4.63 12.36 -0.35
CA ASP A 181 5.07 12.29 -1.76
C ASP A 181 4.05 11.65 -2.72
N GLY A 182 2.76 11.68 -2.36
CA GLY A 182 1.66 11.17 -3.17
C GLY A 182 1.32 12.06 -4.36
N VAL A 183 0.36 11.62 -5.18
CA VAL A 183 -0.21 12.43 -6.26
C VAL A 183 -0.74 13.76 -5.67
N PRO A 184 -0.40 14.93 -6.26
CA PRO A 184 -0.89 16.21 -5.78
C PRO A 184 -2.41 16.19 -5.60
N ASP A 185 -2.89 16.84 -4.53
CA ASP A 185 -4.30 17.05 -4.22
C ASP A 185 -5.13 15.83 -3.79
N VAL A 186 -4.70 14.57 -4.03
CA VAL A 186 -5.41 13.37 -3.54
C VAL A 186 -5.58 13.40 -2.03
N GLY A 187 -4.51 13.81 -1.37
CA GLY A 187 -4.55 13.95 0.06
C GLY A 187 -5.54 15.01 0.55
N GLU A 188 -5.69 16.10 -0.18
CA GLU A 188 -6.66 17.14 0.17
C GLU A 188 -8.09 16.69 -0.10
N ASP A 189 -8.32 15.91 -1.17
CA ASP A 189 -9.63 15.39 -1.53
C ASP A 189 -10.11 14.33 -0.52
N ILE A 190 -9.24 13.38 -0.14
CA ILE A 190 -9.51 12.42 0.94
C ILE A 190 -9.88 13.15 2.25
N LEU A 191 -9.14 14.22 2.57
CA LEU A 191 -9.43 15.03 3.75
C LEU A 191 -10.76 15.79 3.64
N ALA A 192 -11.10 16.30 2.46
CA ALA A 192 -12.34 17.04 2.20
C ALA A 192 -13.59 16.15 2.36
N GLU A 193 -13.48 14.85 2.08
CA GLU A 193 -14.56 13.88 2.29
C GLU A 193 -14.80 13.52 3.77
N MET A 194 -13.84 13.79 4.66
CA MET A 194 -14.00 13.51 6.08
C MET A 194 -14.93 14.52 6.77
N PRO A 195 -15.63 14.13 7.85
CA PRO A 195 -16.41 15.07 8.66
C PRO A 195 -15.56 16.26 9.10
N GLN A 196 -16.10 17.48 9.09
CA GLN A 196 -15.36 18.71 9.45
C GLN A 196 -14.67 18.65 10.82
N GLN A 197 -15.23 17.87 11.76
CA GLN A 197 -14.64 17.66 13.09
C GLN A 197 -13.30 16.92 13.03
N VAL A 198 -13.09 16.11 11.99
CA VAL A 198 -11.87 15.32 11.73
C VAL A 198 -10.86 16.11 10.90
N GLN A 199 -11.30 17.02 10.03
CA GLN A 199 -10.42 17.83 9.17
C GLN A 199 -9.44 18.71 9.96
N SER A 200 -9.82 19.13 11.18
CA SER A 200 -8.96 19.94 12.03
C SER A 200 -7.90 19.08 12.72
N GLY A 201 -6.62 19.35 12.43
CA GLY A 201 -5.48 18.71 13.11
C GLY A 201 -5.06 17.35 12.54
N ILE A 202 -5.86 16.72 11.67
CA ILE A 202 -5.52 15.44 11.06
C ILE A 202 -4.22 15.48 10.25
N ARG A 203 -3.91 16.58 9.54
CA ARG A 203 -2.62 16.71 8.82
C ARG A 203 -1.43 16.54 9.76
N GLN A 204 -1.46 17.23 10.90
CA GLN A 204 -0.39 17.14 11.90
C GLN A 204 -0.35 15.72 12.48
N LEU A 205 -1.51 15.15 12.80
CA LEU A 205 -1.61 13.79 13.34
C LEU A 205 -1.00 12.75 12.39
N VAL A 206 -1.40 12.73 11.11
CA VAL A 206 -0.92 11.73 10.14
C VAL A 206 0.55 11.93 9.80
N SER A 207 1.01 13.19 9.72
CA SER A 207 2.44 13.50 9.50
C SER A 207 3.29 13.04 10.67
N GLN A 208 2.84 13.27 11.91
CA GLN A 208 3.53 12.83 13.11
C GLN A 208 3.53 11.30 13.22
N ALA A 209 2.38 10.65 13.01
CA ALA A 209 2.27 9.20 13.06
C ALA A 209 3.21 8.51 12.06
N ARG A 210 3.35 9.07 10.84
CA ARG A 210 4.34 8.59 9.87
C ARG A 210 5.77 8.86 10.33
N ALA A 211 6.08 10.06 10.83
CA ALA A 211 7.43 10.39 11.29
C ALA A 211 7.88 9.45 12.41
N ASP A 212 7.02 9.22 13.41
CA ASP A 212 7.27 8.30 14.51
C ASP A 212 7.50 6.87 14.01
N HIS A 213 6.74 6.43 13.00
CA HIS A 213 6.92 5.13 12.36
C HIS A 213 8.24 5.02 11.62
N VAL A 214 8.63 6.04 10.84
CA VAL A 214 9.91 6.08 10.12
C VAL A 214 11.11 6.10 11.08
N ASP A 215 11.00 6.84 12.19
CA ASP A 215 12.03 6.89 13.22
C ASP A 215 12.23 5.52 13.87
N LYS A 216 11.12 4.83 14.18
CA LYS A 216 11.12 3.45 14.67
C LYS A 216 11.81 2.49 13.70
N LEU A 217 11.55 2.61 12.39
CA LEU A 217 12.17 1.76 11.37
C LEU A 217 13.66 2.06 11.16
N SER A 218 14.04 3.33 11.26
CA SER A 218 15.41 3.78 11.02
C SER A 218 16.36 3.44 12.17
N GLY A 219 15.83 3.02 13.33
CA GLY A 219 16.62 2.79 14.54
C GLY A 219 17.17 4.08 15.16
N THR A 220 16.61 5.24 14.81
CA THR A 220 17.09 6.52 15.34
C THR A 220 16.64 6.64 16.80
N PRO A 221 17.55 6.78 17.78
CA PRO A 221 17.13 7.01 19.16
C PRO A 221 16.33 8.31 19.24
N ALA A 222 15.23 8.29 19.99
CA ALA A 222 14.42 9.49 20.23
C ALA A 222 15.33 10.64 20.68
N PRO A 223 15.16 11.87 20.14
CA PRO A 223 15.97 13.00 20.56
C PRO A 223 15.85 13.19 22.08
N PRO A 224 16.95 13.51 22.79
CA PRO A 224 16.91 13.68 24.23
C PRO A 224 15.87 14.75 24.57
N GLN A 225 14.91 14.39 25.43
CA GLN A 225 13.93 15.34 25.93
C GLN A 225 14.68 16.48 26.62
N VAL A 226 14.61 17.68 26.03
CA VAL A 226 15.12 18.89 26.66
C VAL A 226 14.15 19.22 27.78
N THR A 227 14.47 18.76 29.00
CA THR A 227 13.83 19.28 30.20
C THR A 227 14.31 20.72 30.37
N VAL A 228 13.45 21.67 30.01
CA VAL A 228 13.64 23.07 30.40
C VAL A 228 13.46 23.12 31.92
N VAL A 229 14.55 23.35 32.63
CA VAL A 229 14.58 23.65 34.07
C VAL A 229 14.27 25.13 34.28
#